data_AF-A0A022PWZ4-F1
#
_entry.id   AF-A0A022PWZ4-F1
#
_cell.length_a   1.000
_cell.length_b   1.000
_cell.length_c   1.000
_cell.angle_alpha   90.00
_cell.angle_beta   90.00
_cell.angle_gamma   90.00
#
_symmetry.space_group_name_H-M   'P 1'
#
loop_
_entity.id
_entity.type
_entity.pdbx_description
1 polymer ?
#
loop_
_entity_poly.entity_id
_entity_poly.type
_entity_poly.pdbx_seq_one_letter_code
_entity_poly.pdbx_strand_id
1 'polypeptide(L)'
;GRSLSIAEKTNYLLFMINASQSLEDEIVSEMIMKLASLECWHSLSYGRFQMELCLNKNLIRRWRRIAMRAKDATKRGETFDPTTIVEANFLRNLIEEFLVVLDSEVFCKPKKDEDDDLVDFHGSEDVNDSCLLYCERFMEFLIDLLSQLPTRRLVRPLVADVAVISKCHLSALYRHEKGKLSRS
;
A
#
# COMPACT_ATOMS: atom_id res chain seq x y z
N GLY A 1 -12.13 2.36 13.85
CA GLY A 1 -12.74 3.08 12.71
C GLY A 1 -13.73 2.16 12.02
N ARG A 2 -14.73 2.72 11.33
CA ARG A 2 -15.72 1.93 10.55
C ARG A 2 -14.99 1.13 9.47
N SER A 3 -15.23 -0.18 9.40
CA SER A 3 -14.69 -1.04 8.33
C SER A 3 -15.40 -0.72 7.02
N LEU A 4 -14.65 -0.38 5.97
CA LEU A 4 -15.18 -0.16 4.63
C LEU A 4 -15.45 -1.50 3.94
N SER A 5 -16.54 -1.58 3.19
CA SER A 5 -16.80 -2.68 2.25
C SER A 5 -15.79 -2.68 1.10
N ILE A 6 -15.64 -3.81 0.41
CA ILE A 6 -14.73 -3.92 -0.74
C ILE A 6 -15.09 -2.90 -1.85
N ALA A 7 -16.39 -2.64 -2.06
CA ALA A 7 -16.85 -1.66 -3.03
C ALA A 7 -16.46 -0.22 -2.65
N GLU A 8 -16.60 0.15 -1.38
CA GLU A 8 -16.18 1.46 -0.88
C GLU A 8 -14.67 1.65 -0.99
N LYS A 9 -13.89 0.60 -0.66
CA LYS A 9 -12.44 0.59 -0.81
C LYS A 9 -12.01 0.78 -2.28
N THR A 10 -12.66 0.08 -3.20
CA THR A 10 -12.40 0.23 -4.65
C THR A 10 -12.71 1.64 -5.13
N ASN A 11 -13.84 2.23 -4.71
CA ASN A 11 -14.18 3.61 -5.05
C ASN A 11 -13.18 4.62 -4.48
N TYR A 12 -12.67 4.37 -3.27
CA TYR A 12 -11.61 5.17 -2.68
C TYR A 12 -10.32 5.10 -3.50
N LEU A 13 -9.92 3.90 -3.96
CA LEU A 13 -8.76 3.75 -4.82
C LEU A 13 -8.92 4.46 -6.17
N LEU A 14 -10.10 4.37 -6.80
CA LEU A 14 -10.39 5.11 -8.03
C LEU A 14 -10.25 6.63 -7.83
N PHE A 15 -10.72 7.16 -6.71
CA PHE A 15 -10.48 8.56 -6.35
C PHE A 15 -8.99 8.88 -6.21
N MET A 16 -8.23 8.02 -5.53
CA MET A 16 -6.78 8.21 -5.34
C MET A 16 -5.99 8.11 -6.65
N ILE A 17 -6.39 7.22 -7.56
CA ILE A 17 -5.84 7.10 -8.92
C ILE A 17 -6.08 8.41 -9.68
N ASN A 18 -7.33 8.86 -9.76
CA ASN A 18 -7.68 10.10 -10.45
C ASN A 18 -6.92 11.30 -9.87
N ALA A 19 -6.78 11.39 -8.55
CA ALA A 19 -5.99 12.42 -7.89
C ALA A 19 -4.49 12.32 -8.24
N SER A 20 -3.94 11.11 -8.26
CA SER A 20 -2.54 10.87 -8.65
C SER A 20 -2.27 11.17 -10.12
N GLN A 21 -3.29 11.08 -10.97
CA GLN A 21 -3.21 11.44 -12.40
C GLN A 21 -3.48 12.94 -12.64
N SER A 22 -3.93 13.69 -11.63
CA SER A 22 -4.28 15.11 -11.72
C SER A 22 -3.28 16.04 -11.01
N LEU A 23 -2.00 15.68 -10.95
CA LEU A 23 -0.97 16.47 -10.24
C LEU A 23 -0.62 17.83 -10.89
N GLU A 24 -1.21 18.14 -12.04
CA GLU A 24 -1.16 19.48 -12.63
C GLU A 24 -1.97 20.50 -11.81
N ASP A 25 -2.99 20.03 -11.07
CA ASP A 25 -3.70 20.84 -10.09
C ASP A 25 -2.86 20.98 -8.81
N GLU A 26 -2.57 22.22 -8.42
CA GLU A 26 -1.68 22.52 -7.29
C GLU A 26 -2.21 22.00 -5.94
N ILE A 27 -3.53 22.08 -5.72
CA ILE A 27 -4.17 21.63 -4.48
C ILE A 27 -4.10 20.11 -4.38
N VAL A 28 -4.42 19.42 -5.48
CA VAL A 28 -4.34 17.96 -5.55
C VAL A 28 -2.90 17.49 -5.37
N SER A 29 -1.96 18.15 -6.05
CA SER A 29 -0.54 17.86 -5.97
C SER A 29 0.00 18.01 -4.55
N GLU A 30 -0.36 19.09 -3.85
CA GLU A 30 0.05 19.31 -2.46
C GLU A 30 -0.41 18.17 -1.56
N MET A 31 -1.66 17.72 -1.71
CA MET A 31 -2.22 16.65 -0.87
C MET A 31 -1.59 15.28 -1.17
N ILE A 32 -1.48 14.89 -2.44
CA ILE A 32 -0.85 13.61 -2.82
C ILE A 32 0.62 13.58 -2.39
N MET A 33 1.34 14.70 -2.57
CA MET A 33 2.75 14.79 -2.17
C MET A 33 2.95 14.76 -0.65
N LYS A 34 1.97 15.19 0.16
CA LYS A 34 1.98 15.00 1.62
C LYS A 34 1.85 13.51 1.98
N LEU A 35 0.93 12.80 1.35
CA LEU A 35 0.68 11.37 1.59
C LEU A 35 1.84 10.48 1.09
N ALA A 36 2.49 10.87 -0.01
CA ALA A 36 3.68 10.21 -0.56
C ALA A 36 4.99 10.95 -0.19
N SER A 37 5.02 11.55 1.01
CA SER A 37 6.17 12.33 1.48
C SER A 37 7.24 11.46 2.14
N LEU A 38 8.34 12.10 2.55
CA LEU A 38 9.41 11.44 3.31
C LEU A 38 8.94 10.97 4.69
N GLU A 39 7.79 11.45 5.17
CA GLU A 39 7.20 11.00 6.43
C GLU A 39 6.88 9.50 6.42
N CYS A 40 6.54 8.93 5.25
CA CYS A 40 6.26 7.49 5.14
C CYS A 40 7.44 6.60 5.52
N TRP A 41 8.67 7.15 5.56
CA TRP A 41 9.86 6.43 5.99
C TRP A 41 9.89 6.13 7.49
N HIS A 42 9.04 6.79 8.29
CA HIS A 42 8.81 6.41 9.69
C HIS A 42 8.30 4.98 9.84
N SER A 43 7.62 4.46 8.81
CA SER A 43 7.09 3.10 8.79
C SER A 43 8.04 2.05 8.20
N LEU A 44 9.24 2.43 7.75
CA LEU A 44 10.21 1.46 7.22
C LEU A 44 10.84 0.64 8.35
N SER A 45 11.21 -0.60 8.03
CA SER A 45 12.11 -1.36 8.90
C SER A 45 13.44 -0.60 9.08
N TYR A 46 14.03 -0.72 10.28
CA TYR A 46 15.24 0.02 10.63
C TYR A 46 16.39 -0.22 9.63
N GLY A 47 16.63 -1.48 9.24
CA GLY A 47 17.67 -1.84 8.29
C GLY A 47 17.42 -1.24 6.90
N ARG A 48 16.16 -1.26 6.43
CA ARG A 48 15.80 -0.66 5.14
C ARG A 48 15.98 0.86 5.16
N PHE A 49 15.52 1.50 6.22
CA PHE A 49 15.67 2.93 6.43
C PHE A 49 17.14 3.37 6.40
N GLN A 50 18.04 2.66 7.10
CA GLN A 50 19.47 2.96 7.09
C GLN A 50 20.07 2.83 5.69
N MET A 51 19.76 1.74 4.98
CA MET A 51 20.25 1.51 3.63
C MET A 51 19.86 2.66 2.69
N GLU A 52 18.60 3.10 2.73
CA GLU A 52 18.09 4.15 1.85
C GLU A 52 18.71 5.53 2.15
N LEU A 53 18.99 5.84 3.43
CA LEU A 53 19.72 7.05 3.79
C LEU A 53 21.16 7.04 3.27
N CYS A 54 21.85 5.89 3.30
CA CYS A 54 23.20 5.75 2.74
C CYS A 54 23.21 5.97 1.22
N LEU A 55 22.21 5.41 0.51
CA LEU A 55 22.07 5.54 -0.94
C LEU A 55 21.67 6.96 -1.36
N ASN A 56 20.87 7.65 -0.56
CA ASN A 56 20.29 8.96 -0.90
C ASN A 56 20.78 10.06 0.04
N LYS A 57 22.06 10.45 -0.05
CA LYS A 57 22.66 11.48 0.82
C LYS A 57 21.91 12.82 0.85
N ASN A 58 21.26 13.20 -0.25
CA ASN A 58 20.44 14.41 -0.33
C ASN A 58 19.19 14.36 0.57
N LEU A 59 18.66 13.16 0.84
CA LEU A 59 17.51 12.96 1.73
C LEU A 59 17.91 13.04 3.20
N ILE A 60 19.17 12.76 3.57
CA ILE A 60 19.65 12.87 4.96
C ILE A 60 19.37 14.25 5.54
N ARG A 61 19.64 15.32 4.77
CA ARG A 61 19.39 16.71 5.22
C ARG A 61 17.90 16.97 5.43
N ARG A 62 17.04 16.42 4.56
CA ARG A 62 15.57 16.55 4.68
C ARG A 62 15.05 15.75 5.87
N TRP A 63 15.47 14.50 6.01
CA TRP A 63 15.14 13.64 7.15
C TRP A 63 15.54 14.27 8.48
N ARG A 64 16.76 14.82 8.57
CA ARG A 64 17.22 15.50 9.78
C ARG A 64 16.28 16.63 10.20
N ARG A 65 15.74 17.41 9.25
CA ARG A 65 14.77 18.47 9.56
C ARG A 65 13.46 17.90 10.11
N ILE A 66 12.95 16.81 9.53
CA ILE A 66 11.75 16.12 10.01
C ILE A 66 11.99 15.60 11.44
N ALA A 67 13.09 14.88 11.66
CA ALA A 67 13.45 14.33 12.97
C ALA A 67 13.70 15.41 14.05
N MET A 68 14.08 16.63 13.65
CA MET A 68 14.23 17.75 14.59
C MET A 68 12.88 18.28 15.09
N ARG A 69 11.78 18.13 14.34
CA ARG A 69 10.45 18.61 14.77
C ARG A 69 10.02 17.99 16.09
N ALA A 70 10.23 16.68 16.25
CA ALA A 70 9.99 15.98 17.51
C ALA A 70 10.84 16.53 18.65
N LYS A 71 12.14 16.74 18.40
CA LYS A 71 13.05 17.32 19.40
C LYS A 71 12.65 18.73 19.81
N ASP A 72 12.22 19.55 18.86
CA ASP A 72 11.80 20.92 19.13
C ASP A 72 10.45 20.98 19.84
N ALA A 73 9.52 20.06 19.55
CA ALA A 73 8.30 19.88 20.34
C ALA A 73 8.64 19.53 21.80
N THR A 74 9.56 18.58 22.02
CA THR A 74 10.01 18.22 23.38
C THR A 74 10.61 19.41 24.12
N LYS A 75 11.41 20.26 23.44
CA LYS A 75 11.93 21.51 24.05
C LYS A 75 10.85 22.50 24.45
N ARG A 76 9.70 22.50 23.76
CA ARG A 76 8.52 23.33 24.10
C ARG A 76 7.61 22.67 25.15
N GLY A 77 7.94 21.48 25.64
CA GLY A 77 7.09 20.73 26.57
C GLY A 77 5.93 19.99 25.88
N GLU A 78 5.93 19.93 24.55
CA GLU A 78 4.92 19.22 23.76
C GLU A 78 5.39 17.77 23.48
N THR A 79 4.46 16.82 23.58
CA THR A 79 4.67 15.46 23.09
C THR A 79 4.31 15.38 21.61
N PHE A 80 5.27 15.09 20.74
CA PHE A 80 5.05 14.86 19.31
C PHE A 80 5.70 13.54 18.90
N ASP A 81 4.87 12.58 18.49
CA ASP A 81 5.34 11.32 17.92
C ASP A 81 5.13 11.33 16.40
N PRO A 82 6.23 11.46 15.61
CA PRO A 82 6.16 11.43 14.15
C PRO A 82 5.57 10.13 13.60
N THR A 83 5.61 9.03 14.35
CA THR A 83 5.06 7.75 13.89
C THR A 83 3.54 7.70 13.97
N THR A 84 2.90 8.64 14.67
CA THR A 84 1.43 8.69 14.81
C THR A 84 0.74 9.56 13.76
N ILE A 85 1.49 10.33 12.97
CA ILE A 85 0.90 11.16 11.92
C ILE A 85 0.37 10.29 10.78
N VAL A 86 -0.64 10.78 10.08
CA VAL A 86 -1.31 10.02 9.02
C VAL A 86 -0.33 9.69 7.90
N GLU A 87 0.48 10.67 7.49
CA GLU A 87 1.46 10.55 6.39
C GLU A 87 2.53 9.48 6.65
N ALA A 88 2.80 9.16 7.92
CA ALA A 88 3.78 8.13 8.27
C ALA A 88 3.28 6.72 7.91
N ASN A 89 2.00 6.44 8.15
CA ASN A 89 1.45 5.09 8.03
C ASN A 89 0.44 4.91 6.89
N PHE A 90 -0.05 6.00 6.29
CA PHE A 90 -1.12 5.95 5.29
C PHE A 90 -0.83 4.92 4.18
N LEU A 91 0.29 5.07 3.47
CA LEU A 91 0.66 4.16 2.38
C LEU A 91 0.99 2.75 2.89
N ARG A 92 1.61 2.61 4.06
CA ARG A 92 1.89 1.30 4.64
C ARG A 92 0.60 0.55 4.94
N ASN A 93 -0.33 1.19 5.62
CA ASN A 93 -1.62 0.60 5.99
C ASN A 93 -2.43 0.22 4.74
N LEU A 94 -2.41 1.04 3.69
CA LEU A 94 -3.02 0.73 2.40
C LEU A 94 -2.38 -0.51 1.75
N ILE A 95 -1.05 -0.60 1.76
CA ILE A 95 -0.33 -1.78 1.23
C ILE A 95 -0.65 -3.03 2.05
N GLU A 96 -0.66 -2.92 3.37
CA GLU A 96 -0.96 -4.06 4.26
C GLU A 96 -2.40 -4.53 4.10
N GLU A 97 -3.36 -3.61 3.99
CA GLU A 97 -4.76 -3.93 3.67
C GLU A 97 -4.86 -4.65 2.33
N PHE A 98 -4.19 -4.14 1.30
CA PHE A 98 -4.14 -4.79 -0.02
C PHE A 98 -3.63 -6.22 0.07
N LEU A 99 -2.54 -6.45 0.81
CA LEU A 99 -1.95 -7.77 0.95
C LEU A 99 -2.87 -8.74 1.71
N VAL A 100 -3.63 -8.25 2.69
CA VAL A 100 -4.65 -9.05 3.40
C VAL A 100 -5.75 -9.49 2.42
N VAL A 101 -6.29 -8.55 1.63
CA VAL A 101 -7.32 -8.88 0.63
C VAL A 101 -6.77 -9.88 -0.40
N LEU A 102 -5.55 -9.64 -0.90
CA LEU A 102 -4.89 -10.49 -1.89
C LEU A 102 -4.69 -11.94 -1.40
N ASP A 103 -4.29 -12.13 -0.15
CA ASP A 103 -3.95 -13.44 0.41
C ASP A 103 -5.19 -14.21 0.92
N SER A 104 -6.19 -13.49 1.45
CA SER A 104 -7.29 -14.11 2.21
C SER A 104 -8.68 -13.98 1.59
N GLU A 105 -8.94 -13.00 0.72
CA GLU A 105 -10.31 -12.68 0.28
C GLU A 105 -10.54 -12.92 -1.23
N VAL A 106 -9.48 -13.01 -2.04
CA VAL A 106 -9.59 -13.23 -3.49
C VAL A 106 -10.08 -14.64 -3.83
N PHE A 107 -9.65 -15.65 -3.07
CA PHE A 107 -10.09 -17.03 -3.24
C PHE A 107 -11.04 -17.41 -2.13
N CYS A 108 -12.28 -17.74 -2.48
CA CYS A 108 -13.20 -18.32 -1.52
C CYS A 108 -12.65 -19.68 -1.10
N LYS A 109 -12.18 -19.79 0.16
CA LYS A 109 -11.91 -21.11 0.73
C LYS A 109 -13.21 -21.91 0.67
N PRO A 110 -13.20 -23.17 0.17
CA PRO A 110 -14.40 -23.98 0.20
C PRO A 110 -14.86 -24.06 1.65
N LYS A 111 -16.14 -23.69 1.88
CA LYS A 111 -16.78 -23.98 3.16
C LYS A 111 -16.65 -25.48 3.37
N LYS A 112 -15.95 -25.89 4.42
CA LYS A 112 -16.12 -27.23 4.96
C LYS A 112 -17.47 -27.21 5.66
N ASP A 113 -18.53 -27.39 4.90
CA ASP A 113 -19.81 -27.77 5.50
C ASP A 113 -19.60 -29.20 6.03
N GLU A 114 -19.78 -29.38 7.34
CA GLU A 114 -19.51 -30.63 8.07
C GLU A 114 -20.55 -31.72 7.83
N ASP A 115 -21.46 -31.57 6.87
CA ASP A 115 -22.41 -32.61 6.52
C ASP A 115 -22.59 -32.71 5.00
N ASP A 116 -22.48 -33.96 4.55
CA ASP A 116 -23.08 -34.56 3.36
C ASP A 116 -22.16 -34.93 2.18
N ASP A 117 -22.51 -36.11 1.66
CA ASP A 117 -21.73 -37.04 0.87
C ASP A 117 -21.38 -36.60 -0.56
N LEU A 118 -20.23 -37.11 -1.02
CA LEU A 118 -19.89 -37.54 -2.39
C LEU A 118 -20.62 -36.86 -3.57
N VAL A 119 -20.11 -35.73 -4.07
CA VAL A 119 -20.24 -35.39 -5.51
C VAL A 119 -19.14 -34.44 -6.02
N ASP A 120 -18.47 -34.92 -7.07
CA ASP A 120 -17.70 -34.26 -8.13
C ASP A 120 -16.59 -33.23 -7.79
N PHE A 121 -15.35 -33.69 -7.96
CA PHE A 121 -14.11 -32.94 -7.80
C PHE A 121 -13.81 -32.09 -9.06
N HIS A 122 -14.62 -31.06 -9.29
CA HIS A 122 -14.28 -29.91 -10.13
C HIS A 122 -14.50 -28.64 -9.32
N GLY A 123 -13.75 -28.51 -8.22
CA GLY A 123 -13.71 -27.30 -7.41
C GLY A 123 -13.07 -26.16 -8.20
N SER A 124 -13.87 -25.48 -9.03
CA SER A 124 -13.60 -24.11 -9.43
C SER A 124 -13.46 -23.30 -8.15
N GLU A 125 -12.24 -22.91 -7.81
CA GLU A 125 -11.98 -22.00 -6.72
C GLU A 125 -12.70 -20.70 -7.08
N ASP A 126 -13.89 -20.49 -6.52
CA ASP A 126 -14.74 -19.35 -6.89
C ASP A 126 -14.02 -18.07 -6.47
N VAL A 127 -13.49 -17.38 -7.48
CA VAL A 127 -12.77 -16.12 -7.32
C VAL A 127 -13.78 -15.03 -6.98
N ASN A 128 -13.51 -14.28 -5.92
CA ASN A 128 -14.31 -13.11 -5.59
C ASN A 128 -13.95 -11.96 -6.53
N ASP A 129 -14.75 -11.77 -7.59
CA ASP A 129 -14.51 -10.75 -8.62
C ASP A 129 -14.42 -9.31 -8.04
N SER A 130 -15.08 -9.02 -6.91
CA SER A 130 -14.98 -7.70 -6.26
C SER A 130 -13.63 -7.48 -5.59
N CYS A 131 -13.07 -8.52 -4.96
CA CYS A 131 -11.74 -8.48 -4.36
C CYS A 131 -10.65 -8.45 -5.45
N LEU A 132 -10.86 -9.20 -6.53
CA LEU A 132 -9.99 -9.16 -7.70
C LEU A 132 -9.90 -7.74 -8.28
N LEU A 133 -11.05 -7.10 -8.51
CA LEU A 133 -11.10 -5.72 -9.01
C LEU A 133 -10.40 -4.75 -8.06
N TYR A 134 -10.60 -4.87 -6.75
CA TYR A 134 -9.89 -4.07 -5.76
C TYR A 134 -8.36 -4.24 -5.88
N CYS A 135 -7.87 -5.48 -5.98
CA CYS A 135 -6.45 -5.76 -6.16
C CYS A 135 -5.89 -5.17 -7.45
N GLU A 136 -6.64 -5.24 -8.56
CA GLU A 136 -6.26 -4.61 -9.84
C GLU A 136 -6.16 -3.09 -9.71
N ARG A 137 -7.16 -2.44 -9.12
CA ARG A 137 -7.14 -0.99 -8.87
C ARG A 137 -6.00 -0.60 -7.93
N PHE A 138 -5.68 -1.41 -6.93
CA PHE A 138 -4.58 -1.13 -6.02
C PHE A 138 -3.23 -1.18 -6.72
N MET A 139 -3.03 -2.17 -7.60
CA MET A 139 -1.81 -2.27 -8.41
C MET A 139 -1.69 -1.08 -9.38
N GLU A 140 -2.77 -0.65 -10.01
CA GLU A 140 -2.81 0.57 -10.82
C GLU A 140 -2.38 1.81 -10.01
N PHE A 141 -2.96 1.99 -8.81
CA PHE A 141 -2.58 3.08 -7.90
C PHE A 141 -1.09 3.04 -7.53
N LEU A 142 -0.55 1.87 -7.19
CA LEU A 142 0.89 1.72 -6.90
C LEU A 142 1.76 2.04 -8.13
N ILE A 143 1.35 1.60 -9.32
CA ILE A 143 2.05 1.88 -10.57
C ILE A 143 2.06 3.39 -10.83
N ASP A 144 0.94 4.08 -10.68
CA ASP A 144 0.85 5.53 -10.86
C ASP A 144 1.78 6.27 -9.91
N LEU A 145 1.76 5.92 -8.61
CA LEU A 145 2.68 6.49 -7.62
C LEU A 145 4.14 6.22 -7.94
N LEU A 146 4.46 5.06 -8.50
CA LEU A 146 5.84 4.69 -8.86
C LEU A 146 6.27 5.20 -10.24
N SER A 147 5.34 5.63 -11.09
CA SER A 147 5.64 6.16 -12.43
C SER A 147 6.24 7.57 -12.36
N GLN A 148 5.86 8.33 -11.33
CA GLN A 148 6.26 9.72 -11.14
C GLN A 148 7.55 9.83 -10.30
N LEU A 149 8.54 10.59 -10.77
CA LEU A 149 9.85 10.69 -10.10
C LEU A 149 9.77 11.19 -8.63
N PRO A 150 8.97 12.22 -8.28
CA PRO A 150 8.93 12.79 -6.93
C PRO A 150 8.45 11.79 -5.87
N THR A 151 7.42 11.02 -6.21
CA THR A 151 6.78 10.00 -5.37
C THR A 151 7.59 8.70 -5.39
N ARG A 152 8.06 8.25 -6.57
CA ARG A 152 8.82 7.00 -6.74
C ARG A 152 9.99 6.87 -5.77
N ARG A 153 10.81 7.91 -5.61
CA ARG A 153 11.99 7.85 -4.72
C ARG A 153 11.61 7.63 -3.25
N LEU A 154 10.43 8.09 -2.85
CA LEU A 154 9.97 8.03 -1.46
C LEU A 154 9.17 6.75 -1.20
N VAL A 155 8.35 6.34 -2.16
CA VAL A 155 7.42 5.19 -2.07
C VAL A 155 8.11 3.85 -2.40
N ARG A 156 9.05 3.81 -3.36
CA ARG A 156 9.74 2.56 -3.75
C ARG A 156 10.42 1.84 -2.56
N PRO A 157 11.09 2.54 -1.62
CA PRO A 157 11.60 1.91 -0.40
C PRO A 157 10.55 1.13 0.38
N LEU A 158 9.36 1.72 0.54
CA LEU A 158 8.26 1.14 1.29
C LEU A 158 7.72 -0.11 0.61
N VAL A 159 7.43 -0.04 -0.69
CA VAL A 159 6.95 -1.18 -1.49
C VAL A 159 7.91 -2.37 -1.41
N ALA A 160 9.22 -2.10 -1.42
CA ALA A 160 10.23 -3.13 -1.33
C ALA A 160 10.48 -3.61 0.11
N ASP A 161 10.24 -2.80 1.14
CA ASP A 161 10.30 -3.20 2.56
C ASP A 161 9.20 -4.21 2.91
N VAL A 162 7.98 -3.99 2.38
CA VAL A 162 6.84 -4.91 2.58
C VAL A 162 6.90 -6.14 1.65
N ALA A 163 7.86 -6.15 0.72
CA ALA A 163 8.05 -7.19 -0.30
C ALA A 163 6.80 -7.42 -1.16
N VAL A 164 6.13 -6.34 -1.57
CA VAL A 164 4.86 -6.38 -2.35
C VAL A 164 4.99 -7.29 -3.57
N ILE A 165 6.02 -7.09 -4.39
CA ILE A 165 6.24 -7.87 -5.62
C ILE A 165 6.34 -9.37 -5.33
N SER A 166 7.15 -9.74 -4.33
CA SER A 166 7.33 -11.15 -3.94
C SER A 166 6.03 -11.77 -3.43
N LYS A 167 5.27 -11.03 -2.61
CA LYS A 167 3.97 -11.51 -2.10
C LYS A 167 2.94 -11.63 -3.21
N CYS A 168 2.91 -10.69 -4.16
CA CYS A 168 2.07 -10.81 -5.35
C CYS A 168 2.40 -12.06 -6.16
N HIS A 169 3.68 -12.35 -6.43
CA HIS A 169 4.09 -13.55 -7.16
C HIS A 169 3.76 -14.87 -6.44
N LEU A 170 3.78 -14.86 -5.11
CA LEU A 170 3.46 -16.04 -4.30
C LEU A 170 1.96 -16.22 -4.08
N SER A 171 1.16 -15.17 -4.28
CA SER A 171 -0.29 -15.23 -4.13
C SER A 171 -0.91 -16.26 -5.09
N ALA A 172 -2.00 -16.88 -4.65
CA ALA A 172 -2.78 -17.78 -5.50
C ALA A 172 -3.30 -17.05 -6.77
N LEU A 173 -3.45 -15.72 -6.71
CA LEU A 173 -3.92 -14.89 -7.82
C LEU A 173 -2.94 -14.91 -8.99
N TYR A 174 -1.64 -14.87 -8.69
CA TYR A 174 -0.62 -14.97 -9.73
C TYR A 174 -0.66 -16.32 -10.45
N ARG A 175 -1.05 -17.41 -9.78
CA ARG A 175 -1.10 -18.77 -10.35
C ARG A 175 -2.39 -19.03 -11.16
N HIS A 176 -3.47 -18.29 -10.88
CA HIS A 176 -4.78 -18.47 -11.51
C HIS A 176 -4.87 -17.84 -12.92
N GLU A 177 -5.71 -18.40 -13.81
CA GLU A 177 -5.85 -17.95 -15.21
C GLU A 177 -6.38 -16.52 -15.34
N LYS A 178 -7.23 -16.08 -14.40
CA LYS A 178 -7.77 -14.71 -14.32
C LYS A 178 -6.73 -13.67 -13.87
N GLY A 179 -5.56 -14.08 -13.35
CA GLY A 179 -4.52 -13.17 -12.85
C GLY A 179 -3.68 -12.46 -13.91
N LYS A 180 -4.10 -12.42 -15.18
CA LYS A 180 -3.28 -11.90 -16.30
C LYS A 180 -2.70 -10.50 -16.06
N LEU A 181 -3.46 -9.58 -15.44
CA LEU A 181 -3.02 -8.22 -15.12
C LEU A 181 -1.95 -8.17 -14.00
N SER A 182 -1.90 -9.18 -13.12
CA SER A 182 -0.86 -9.29 -12.08
C SER A 182 0.45 -9.92 -12.59
N ARG A 183 0.47 -10.40 -13.84
CA ARG A 183 1.65 -11.01 -14.49
C ARG A 183 2.40 -10.07 -15.43
N SER A 184 1.75 -9.02 -15.90
CA SER A 184 2.27 -7.99 -16.81
C SER A 184 2.93 -6.84 -16.06
#